data_AF-A0A1S4CRS9-F1
#
_entry.id   AF-A0A1S4CRS9-F1
#
_cell.length_a   1.000
_cell.length_b   1.000
_cell.length_c   1.000
_cell.angle_alpha   90.00
_cell.angle_beta   90.00
_cell.angle_gamma   90.00
#
_symmetry.space_group_name_H-M   'P 1'
#
loop_
_entity.id
_entity.type
_entity.pdbx_description
1 polymer ?
#
loop_
_entity_poly.entity_id
_entity_poly.type
_entity_poly.pdbx_seq_one_letter_code
_entity_poly.pdbx_strand_id
1 'polypeptide(L)'
;MSTGLFSTISPVSPSVLGSLFLITTLARPYLLLVAPVPISLVRFSFFRLGNWIPLSLKYPVYFAFEDDNINAVLAEVKRNDASGQPATATTGGYKLVVAASDPKRIASPNIANIQGWLPGLKVDGDSNQLPTIAIVASYDTFGAAPTLSVGSDSNGSGVVALLEIARLFSALYSNPKTRGRYNLLFGLTSGGPYNYNGTQKWLRSFDQRLRESIDYAICLNSVGSLGNELHLHVSKPPENAYIQQIFQGFSTVAEELGLQVGLKHKKINISNPRVAWEHEQFSRLRVTAATLSELSAAPELLESTGHLADNRHFVSEASIIRSVKLVAESLARHIYNQEQKNISIFADDSSLAVNPSYIRSWLDLLSTTPRVAPFLSKNDPLIKALEKELADHTAEVNVQHETLDGMFTFYDSTSGKLHIYQVASVTFDLLLLLVLGSYLITLFSFLFITTRGLDDLISLFRRPPSRKVKAA
;
A
#
# COMPACT_ATOMS: atom_id res chain seq x y z
N MET A 1 26.23 -19.13 37.07
CA MET A 1 25.68 -17.98 37.81
C MET A 1 25.99 -16.71 37.05
N SER A 2 25.03 -16.21 36.27
CA SER A 2 24.77 -14.77 36.01
C SER A 2 23.61 -14.69 35.04
N THR A 3 22.42 -15.02 35.56
CA THR A 3 21.13 -14.59 35.03
C THR A 3 21.00 -13.07 35.22
N GLY A 4 20.52 -12.34 34.22
CA GLY A 4 20.04 -10.97 34.44
C GLY A 4 19.85 -10.15 33.18
N LEU A 5 18.64 -9.60 33.03
CA LEU A 5 18.20 -8.56 32.08
C LEU A 5 17.78 -9.01 30.67
N PHE A 6 16.72 -9.82 30.59
CA PHE A 6 15.68 -9.58 29.59
C PHE A 6 14.49 -8.97 30.31
N SER A 7 14.35 -7.65 30.21
CA SER A 7 13.17 -6.92 30.67
C SER A 7 11.96 -7.37 29.86
N THR A 8 11.12 -8.15 30.52
CA THR A 8 9.66 -8.18 30.42
C THR A 8 9.06 -7.09 29.52
N ILE A 9 8.65 -7.50 28.31
CA ILE A 9 7.52 -6.86 27.64
C ILE A 9 6.29 -7.45 28.34
N SER A 10 5.57 -6.61 29.09
CA SER A 10 4.35 -7.02 29.81
C SER A 10 3.33 -7.66 28.86
N PRO A 11 2.56 -8.66 29.33
CA PRO A 11 1.55 -9.31 28.52
C PRO A 11 0.38 -8.35 28.32
N VAL A 12 0.28 -7.75 27.13
CA VAL A 12 -0.96 -7.09 26.72
C VAL A 12 -2.00 -8.21 26.47
N SER A 13 -3.19 -8.03 27.03
CA SER A 13 -4.28 -9.01 27.06
C SER A 13 -4.55 -9.71 25.71
N PRO A 14 -4.95 -11.00 25.69
CA PRO A 14 -4.98 -11.84 24.47
C PRO A 14 -6.06 -11.49 23.44
N SER A 15 -6.81 -10.40 23.60
CA SER A 15 -8.03 -10.12 22.84
C SER A 15 -7.89 -9.03 21.76
N VAL A 16 -6.70 -8.47 21.53
CA VAL A 16 -6.54 -7.27 20.65
C VAL A 16 -5.45 -7.40 19.58
N LEU A 17 -4.76 -8.54 19.50
CA LEU A 17 -3.67 -8.74 18.55
C LEU A 17 -4.08 -9.74 17.48
N GLY A 18 -4.17 -9.29 16.23
CA GLY A 18 -3.89 -10.19 15.10
C GLY A 18 -2.55 -10.88 15.32
N SER A 19 -2.48 -12.12 14.88
CA SER A 19 -1.55 -13.13 15.38
C SER A 19 -0.08 -12.78 15.06
N LEU A 20 0.68 -12.33 16.07
CA LEU A 20 2.11 -11.98 15.95
C LEU A 20 2.99 -13.18 16.34
N PHE A 21 3.87 -13.65 15.45
CA PHE A 21 4.82 -14.74 15.76
C PHE A 21 6.26 -14.29 15.69
N LEU A 22 6.96 -14.38 16.82
CA LEU A 22 8.41 -14.45 16.85
C LEU A 22 8.80 -15.91 16.63
N ILE A 23 9.37 -16.24 15.48
CA ILE A 23 9.81 -17.62 15.21
C ILE A 23 11.33 -17.66 15.36
N THR A 24 11.79 -18.27 16.46
CA THR A 24 13.20 -18.51 16.72
C THR A 24 13.64 -19.78 15.99
N THR A 25 14.32 -19.64 14.85
CA THR A 25 15.04 -20.77 14.25
C THR A 25 16.49 -20.81 14.75
N LEU A 26 17.08 -22.01 14.78
CA LEU A 26 18.43 -22.31 15.28
C LEU A 26 19.58 -21.54 14.60
N ALA A 27 19.34 -20.85 13.47
CA ALA A 27 20.39 -20.11 12.75
C ALA A 27 20.23 -18.58 12.79
N ARG A 28 19.00 -18.04 12.74
CA ARG A 28 18.66 -16.63 13.00
C ARG A 28 17.17 -16.52 13.39
N PRO A 29 16.79 -15.66 14.35
CA PRO A 29 15.38 -15.32 14.57
C PRO A 29 14.81 -14.56 13.38
N TYR A 30 13.55 -14.83 13.02
CA TYR A 30 12.79 -14.08 12.01
C TYR A 30 11.41 -13.72 12.60
N LEU A 31 10.83 -12.61 12.16
CA LEU A 31 9.48 -12.19 12.55
C LEU A 31 8.54 -12.43 11.36
N LEU A 32 7.58 -13.35 11.49
CA LEU A 32 6.54 -13.54 10.49
C LEU A 32 5.27 -12.84 10.97
N LEU A 33 4.86 -11.83 10.23
CA LEU A 33 3.61 -11.13 10.46
C LEU A 33 2.57 -11.72 9.51
N VAL A 34 1.67 -12.49 10.08
CA VAL A 34 0.51 -13.05 9.38
C VAL A 34 -0.62 -12.05 9.57
N ALA A 35 -1.01 -11.39 8.49
CA ALA A 35 -2.15 -10.49 8.49
C ALA A 35 -3.41 -11.29 8.16
N PRO A 36 -4.51 -11.15 8.93
CA PRO A 36 -5.80 -11.63 8.48
C PRO A 36 -6.17 -11.05 7.12
N VAL A 37 -6.90 -11.83 6.32
CA VAL A 37 -7.70 -11.40 5.16
C VAL A 37 -8.15 -9.93 5.34
N PRO A 38 -8.11 -9.05 4.30
CA PRO A 38 -7.93 -7.60 4.41
C PRO A 38 -8.68 -6.98 5.58
N ILE A 39 -7.91 -6.67 6.62
CA ILE A 39 -8.33 -6.62 8.02
C ILE A 39 -9.62 -5.81 8.22
N SER A 40 -10.66 -6.53 8.64
CA SER A 40 -11.85 -5.97 9.26
C SER A 40 -11.51 -5.42 10.65
N LEU A 41 -11.80 -4.14 10.87
CA LEU A 41 -12.31 -3.58 12.13
C LEU A 41 -11.64 -4.06 13.44
N VAL A 42 -10.30 -4.07 13.51
CA VAL A 42 -9.61 -4.13 14.80
C VAL A 42 -8.59 -3.01 14.89
N ARG A 43 -8.70 -2.27 15.99
CA ARG A 43 -7.96 -1.08 16.40
C ARG A 43 -6.47 -1.40 16.59
N PHE A 44 -5.76 -1.62 15.48
CA PHE A 44 -4.30 -1.79 15.47
C PHE A 44 -3.60 -0.43 15.60
N SER A 45 -3.59 0.12 16.81
CA SER A 45 -2.82 1.31 17.17
C SER A 45 -1.31 1.15 16.92
N PHE A 46 -0.82 -0.08 16.86
CA PHE A 46 0.60 -0.39 16.64
C PHE A 46 1.03 -0.27 15.16
N PHE A 47 0.19 -0.72 14.21
CA PHE A 47 0.47 -0.66 12.76
C PHE A 47 -0.12 0.57 12.06
N ARG A 48 -0.97 1.33 12.74
CA ARG A 48 -1.48 2.64 12.25
C ARG A 48 -0.36 3.67 12.05
N LEU A 49 0.78 3.45 12.67
CA LEU A 49 1.92 4.33 12.61
C LEU A 49 2.96 3.66 11.71
N GLY A 50 3.22 4.24 10.53
CA GLY A 50 4.42 3.95 9.74
C GLY A 50 5.75 4.14 10.51
N ASN A 51 5.69 4.49 11.80
CA ASN A 51 6.79 4.71 12.73
C ASN A 51 7.71 3.50 12.96
N TRP A 52 7.34 2.29 12.52
CA TRP A 52 8.23 1.11 12.56
C TRP A 52 9.16 0.98 11.36
N ILE A 53 8.80 1.58 10.22
CA ILE A 53 9.64 1.55 9.01
C ILE A 53 11.03 2.15 9.27
N PRO A 54 11.20 3.22 10.07
CA PRO A 54 12.53 3.69 10.46
C PRO A 54 13.21 2.88 11.58
N LEU A 55 12.57 1.85 12.15
CA LEU A 55 13.16 1.08 13.25
C LEU A 55 14.17 0.06 12.72
N SER A 56 15.42 0.14 13.18
CA SER A 56 16.46 -0.83 12.86
C SER A 56 16.14 -2.19 13.50
N LEU A 57 15.49 -3.08 12.74
CA LEU A 57 15.21 -4.43 13.18
C LEU A 57 16.42 -5.34 12.96
N LYS A 58 16.80 -6.11 13.99
CA LYS A 58 17.90 -7.09 13.92
C LYS A 58 17.54 -8.35 13.13
N TYR A 59 16.26 -8.54 12.85
CA TYR A 59 15.70 -9.74 12.22
C TYR A 59 14.86 -9.37 11.01
N PRO A 60 14.89 -10.16 9.92
CA PRO A 60 14.01 -9.92 8.79
C PRO A 60 12.55 -10.11 9.20
N VAL A 61 11.70 -9.24 8.67
CA VAL A 61 10.25 -9.30 8.86
C VAL A 61 9.61 -9.69 7.54
N TYR A 62 8.80 -10.73 7.55
CA TYR A 62 8.02 -11.17 6.39
C TYR A 62 6.55 -10.91 6.64
N PHE A 63 5.85 -10.49 5.59
CA PHE A 63 4.40 -10.29 5.60
C PHE A 63 3.76 -11.37 4.73
N ALA A 64 2.76 -12.05 5.28
CA ALA A 64 1.94 -13.01 4.57
C ALA A 64 0.47 -12.78 4.90
N PHE A 65 -0.41 -13.04 3.94
CA PHE A 65 -1.84 -13.13 4.22
C PHE A 65 -2.15 -14.43 4.96
N GLU A 66 -3.20 -14.41 5.78
CA GLU A 66 -3.77 -15.62 6.35
C GLU A 66 -4.13 -16.61 5.24
N ASP A 67 -3.69 -17.84 5.44
CA ASP A 67 -3.96 -19.00 4.61
C ASP A 67 -4.30 -20.15 5.54
N ASP A 68 -5.14 -21.08 5.11
CA ASP A 68 -5.55 -22.25 5.90
C ASP A 68 -4.34 -23.04 6.38
N ASN A 69 -3.30 -23.14 5.55
CA ASN A 69 -2.05 -23.81 5.89
C ASN A 69 -1.29 -23.06 6.99
N ILE A 70 -1.20 -21.72 6.91
CA ILE A 70 -0.54 -20.89 7.91
C ILE A 70 -1.33 -20.93 9.23
N ASN A 71 -2.65 -20.91 9.15
CA ASN A 71 -3.55 -21.00 10.30
C ASN A 71 -3.45 -22.36 11.01
N ALA A 72 -3.29 -23.45 10.26
CA ALA A 72 -3.06 -24.78 10.82
C ALA A 72 -1.73 -24.86 11.57
N VAL A 73 -0.64 -24.43 10.94
CA VAL A 73 0.71 -24.35 11.57
C VAL A 73 0.64 -23.48 12.82
N LEU A 74 -0.08 -22.37 12.74
CA LEU A 74 -0.26 -21.46 13.85
C LEU A 74 -1.03 -22.10 15.02
N ALA A 75 -2.15 -22.76 14.75
CA ALA A 75 -2.93 -23.44 15.78
C ALA A 75 -2.09 -24.51 16.49
N GLU A 76 -1.20 -25.20 15.76
CA GLU A 76 -0.26 -26.17 16.31
C GLU A 76 0.79 -25.51 17.21
N VAL A 77 1.43 -24.42 16.75
CA VAL A 77 2.42 -23.68 17.56
C VAL A 77 1.79 -23.14 18.85
N LYS A 78 0.61 -22.52 18.77
CA LYS A 78 -0.13 -22.02 19.95
C LYS A 78 -0.46 -23.14 20.93
N ARG A 79 -0.86 -24.31 20.43
CA ARG A 79 -1.16 -25.49 21.26
C ARG A 79 0.09 -25.99 21.97
N ASN A 80 1.21 -26.06 21.27
CA ASN A 80 2.50 -26.51 21.81
C ASN A 80 3.01 -25.54 22.89
N ASP A 81 2.94 -24.23 22.65
CA ASP A 81 3.30 -23.20 23.64
C ASP A 81 2.40 -23.27 24.90
N ALA A 82 1.08 -23.40 24.72
CA ALA A 82 0.13 -23.54 25.82
C ALA A 82 0.35 -24.83 26.64
N SER A 83 0.82 -25.89 25.99
CA SER A 83 1.18 -27.16 26.64
C SER A 83 2.54 -27.13 27.36
N GLY A 84 3.29 -26.03 27.27
CA GLY A 84 4.61 -25.90 27.87
C GLY A 84 5.68 -26.80 27.21
N GLN A 85 5.41 -27.30 26.00
CA GLN A 85 6.35 -28.05 25.18
C GLN A 85 6.80 -27.17 24.00
N PRO A 86 7.74 -26.22 24.22
CA PRO A 86 8.30 -25.47 23.12
C PRO A 86 8.96 -26.42 22.11
N ALA A 87 9.06 -25.99 20.85
CA ALA A 87 9.73 -26.76 19.82
C ALA A 87 11.21 -26.98 20.20
N THR A 88 11.53 -28.18 20.66
CA THR A 88 12.89 -28.61 21.02
C THR A 88 13.32 -29.70 20.05
N ALA A 89 14.62 -30.04 20.06
CA ALA A 89 15.15 -31.14 19.24
C ALA A 89 14.40 -32.49 19.41
N THR A 90 13.68 -32.68 20.52
CA THR A 90 12.95 -33.90 20.88
C THR A 90 11.46 -33.90 20.54
N THR A 91 10.83 -32.76 20.25
CA THR A 91 9.39 -32.67 19.93
C THR A 91 9.13 -32.43 18.44
N GLY A 92 10.17 -32.15 17.66
CA GLY A 92 10.03 -31.72 16.27
C GLY A 92 9.59 -30.25 16.22
N GLY A 93 9.97 -29.55 15.15
CA GLY A 93 9.69 -28.13 15.00
C GLY A 93 9.50 -27.73 13.55
N TYR A 94 9.02 -26.52 13.32
CA TYR A 94 8.91 -25.98 11.97
C TYR A 94 10.20 -25.26 11.56
N LYS A 95 10.70 -25.60 10.37
CA LYS A 95 11.77 -24.87 9.70
C LYS A 95 11.18 -24.04 8.58
N LEU A 96 11.29 -22.73 8.71
CA LEU A 96 10.86 -21.78 7.70
C LEU A 96 12.06 -21.43 6.81
N VAL A 97 11.90 -21.58 5.51
CA VAL A 97 12.92 -21.26 4.50
C VAL A 97 12.29 -20.33 3.47
N VAL A 98 12.88 -19.15 3.30
CA VAL A 98 12.42 -18.20 2.28
C VAL A 98 13.26 -18.40 1.02
N ALA A 99 12.58 -18.77 -0.06
CA ALA A 99 13.17 -18.79 -1.40
C ALA A 99 12.98 -17.41 -2.05
N ALA A 100 13.97 -16.53 -1.86
CA ALA A 100 14.07 -15.22 -2.49
C ALA A 100 15.52 -14.97 -2.93
N SER A 101 15.70 -14.20 -3.99
CA SER A 101 17.02 -13.75 -4.43
C SER A 101 17.58 -12.70 -3.47
N ASP A 102 18.91 -12.62 -3.37
CA ASP A 102 19.53 -11.54 -2.62
C ASP A 102 19.13 -10.18 -3.19
N PRO A 103 18.73 -9.22 -2.33
CA PRO A 103 18.25 -7.91 -2.76
C PRO A 103 19.38 -7.10 -3.42
N LYS A 104 19.14 -6.67 -4.66
CA LYS A 104 20.03 -5.81 -5.44
C LYS A 104 19.49 -4.39 -5.44
N ARG A 105 20.41 -3.43 -5.41
CA ARG A 105 20.06 -2.01 -5.46
C ARG A 105 19.47 -1.65 -6.83
N ILE A 106 18.33 -0.97 -6.83
CA ILE A 106 17.74 -0.34 -8.02
C ILE A 106 18.45 1.00 -8.23
N ALA A 107 19.22 1.11 -9.32
CA ALA A 107 20.06 2.28 -9.56
C ALA A 107 19.26 3.53 -9.98
N SER A 108 18.22 3.36 -10.79
CA SER A 108 17.40 4.45 -11.35
C SER A 108 15.92 4.03 -11.39
N PRO A 109 15.20 4.12 -10.26
CA PRO A 109 13.75 3.89 -10.24
C PRO A 109 13.05 4.84 -11.21
N ASN A 110 12.14 4.32 -12.03
CA ASN A 110 11.39 5.09 -13.01
C ASN A 110 10.02 5.48 -12.45
N ILE A 111 9.54 6.66 -12.82
CA ILE A 111 8.19 7.16 -12.55
C ILE A 111 7.53 7.56 -13.87
N ALA A 112 6.21 7.43 -13.95
CA ALA A 112 5.44 7.77 -15.13
C ALA A 112 4.34 8.76 -14.78
N ASN A 113 4.35 9.95 -15.38
CA ASN A 113 3.26 10.91 -15.22
C ASN A 113 2.40 10.87 -16.49
N ILE A 114 1.08 10.73 -16.33
CA ILE A 114 0.13 10.70 -17.44
C ILE A 114 -0.64 12.01 -17.44
N GLN A 115 -0.68 12.66 -18.59
CA GLN A 115 -1.36 13.93 -18.80
C GLN A 115 -2.43 13.75 -19.87
N GLY A 116 -3.66 14.17 -19.58
CA GLY A 116 -4.76 14.28 -20.54
C GLY A 116 -5.16 15.74 -20.75
N TRP A 117 -5.35 16.15 -22.00
CA TRP A 117 -5.74 17.51 -22.37
C TRP A 117 -7.12 17.52 -23.01
N LEU A 118 -8.03 18.32 -22.44
CA LEU A 118 -9.38 18.53 -22.97
C LEU A 118 -9.56 20.02 -23.31
N PRO A 119 -9.51 20.40 -24.60
CA PRO A 119 -9.52 21.79 -25.01
C PRO A 119 -10.90 22.43 -24.85
N GLY A 120 -10.91 23.68 -24.37
CA GLY A 120 -12.08 24.54 -24.33
C GLY A 120 -12.45 25.12 -25.69
N LEU A 121 -13.60 25.78 -25.76
CA LEU A 121 -14.03 26.51 -26.95
C LEU A 121 -13.45 27.92 -26.95
N LYS A 122 -12.63 28.21 -27.96
CA LYS A 122 -12.13 29.55 -28.23
C LYS A 122 -13.12 30.29 -29.14
N VAL A 123 -13.46 31.53 -28.82
CA VAL A 123 -14.24 32.38 -29.71
C VAL A 123 -13.29 32.99 -30.76
N ASP A 124 -13.65 32.88 -32.03
CA ASP A 124 -12.86 33.44 -33.13
C ASP A 124 -12.63 34.94 -32.92
N GLY A 125 -11.37 35.36 -32.95
CA GLY A 125 -10.94 36.76 -32.74
C GLY A 125 -10.28 37.05 -31.39
N ASP A 126 -10.36 36.12 -30.41
CA ASP A 126 -9.69 36.32 -29.13
C ASP A 126 -8.18 35.99 -29.26
N SER A 127 -7.32 36.97 -28.98
CA SER A 127 -5.85 36.78 -29.07
C SER A 127 -5.28 36.10 -27.83
N ASN A 128 -5.99 36.17 -26.71
CA ASN A 128 -5.59 35.55 -25.46
C ASN A 128 -5.73 34.03 -25.49
N GLN A 129 -4.84 33.36 -24.75
CA GLN A 129 -4.99 31.94 -24.47
C GLN A 129 -6.15 31.73 -23.51
N LEU A 130 -6.89 30.63 -23.69
CA LEU A 130 -7.93 30.24 -22.76
C LEU A 130 -7.29 29.84 -21.41
N PRO A 131 -7.90 30.23 -20.28
CA PRO A 131 -7.48 29.78 -18.97
C PRO A 131 -7.61 28.27 -18.84
N THR A 132 -6.75 27.67 -18.02
CA THR A 132 -6.68 26.23 -17.79
C THR A 132 -6.95 25.91 -16.34
N ILE A 133 -7.81 24.93 -16.09
CA ILE A 133 -8.02 24.34 -14.77
C ILE A 133 -7.40 22.95 -14.77
N ALA A 134 -6.52 22.69 -13.81
CA ALA A 134 -5.87 21.39 -13.67
C ALA A 134 -6.56 20.55 -12.59
N ILE A 135 -6.88 19.30 -12.89
CA ILE A 135 -7.36 18.29 -11.95
C ILE A 135 -6.30 17.21 -11.86
N VAL A 136 -5.76 16.98 -10.67
CA VAL A 136 -4.58 16.14 -10.48
C VAL A 136 -4.80 15.13 -9.36
N ALA A 137 -4.29 13.92 -9.53
CA ALA A 137 -4.27 12.90 -8.49
C ALA A 137 -2.98 12.09 -8.59
N SER A 138 -2.37 11.80 -7.43
CA SER A 138 -1.27 10.85 -7.33
C SER A 138 -1.81 9.43 -7.27
N TYR A 139 -1.27 8.52 -8.09
CA TYR A 139 -1.69 7.13 -8.07
C TYR A 139 -0.74 6.21 -7.28
N ASP A 140 0.46 6.63 -6.92
CA ASP A 140 1.41 5.73 -6.26
C ASP A 140 1.08 5.40 -4.82
N THR A 141 1.52 4.24 -4.37
CA THR A 141 1.44 3.82 -2.97
C THR A 141 2.82 3.57 -2.37
N PHE A 142 2.83 3.45 -1.05
CA PHE A 142 3.95 3.04 -0.25
C PHE A 142 3.46 2.34 1.01
N GLY A 143 4.11 1.24 1.35
CA GLY A 143 3.80 0.46 2.54
C GLY A 143 4.96 -0.42 2.94
N ALA A 144 4.89 -0.99 4.15
CA ALA A 144 5.93 -1.86 4.69
C ALA A 144 6.19 -3.11 3.81
N ALA A 145 5.16 -3.57 3.08
CA ALA A 145 5.26 -4.62 2.07
C ALA A 145 4.80 -4.04 0.71
N PRO A 146 5.73 -3.73 -0.22
CA PRO A 146 5.38 -3.05 -1.47
C PRO A 146 4.36 -3.80 -2.33
N THR A 147 4.45 -5.13 -2.38
CA THR A 147 3.53 -5.98 -3.16
C THR A 147 2.14 -6.09 -2.55
N LEU A 148 1.94 -5.63 -1.32
CA LEU A 148 0.66 -5.65 -0.61
C LEU A 148 0.08 -4.25 -0.41
N SER A 149 0.78 -3.21 -0.87
CA SER A 149 0.40 -1.82 -0.69
C SER A 149 -0.50 -1.37 -1.86
N VAL A 150 -1.81 -1.57 -1.70
CA VAL A 150 -2.82 -1.22 -2.73
C VAL A 150 -3.36 0.20 -2.56
N GLY A 151 -3.52 0.66 -1.31
CA GLY A 151 -3.93 2.04 -1.00
C GLY A 151 -5.25 2.45 -1.61
N SER A 152 -6.31 1.68 -1.33
CA SER A 152 -7.65 1.88 -1.90
C SER A 152 -8.18 3.29 -1.66
N ASP A 153 -8.13 3.80 -0.43
CA ASP A 153 -8.54 5.17 -0.13
C ASP A 153 -7.41 6.18 -0.27
N SER A 154 -6.22 5.88 0.29
CA SER A 154 -5.12 6.86 0.43
C SER A 154 -4.86 7.62 -0.87
N ASN A 155 -4.82 6.90 -2.00
CA ASN A 155 -4.58 7.47 -3.33
C ASN A 155 -5.59 6.94 -4.38
N GLY A 156 -6.14 5.74 -4.17
CA GLY A 156 -6.98 5.07 -5.17
C GLY A 156 -8.28 5.82 -5.41
N SER A 157 -8.94 6.27 -4.35
CA SER A 157 -10.20 7.00 -4.44
C SER A 157 -10.04 8.32 -5.21
N GLY A 158 -8.91 9.01 -5.06
CA GLY A 158 -8.57 10.22 -5.81
C GLY A 158 -8.41 9.96 -7.32
N VAL A 159 -7.73 8.87 -7.68
CA VAL A 159 -7.57 8.45 -9.09
C VAL A 159 -8.92 8.10 -9.71
N VAL A 160 -9.75 7.29 -9.04
CA VAL A 160 -11.09 6.95 -9.53
C VAL A 160 -11.94 8.19 -9.72
N ALA A 161 -11.87 9.13 -8.76
CA ALA A 161 -12.60 10.38 -8.87
C ALA A 161 -12.14 11.21 -10.08
N LEU A 162 -10.83 11.32 -10.33
CA LEU A 162 -10.29 12.04 -11.49
C LEU A 162 -10.75 11.42 -12.81
N LEU A 163 -10.70 10.09 -12.95
CA LEU A 163 -11.13 9.38 -14.16
C LEU A 163 -12.61 9.60 -14.46
N GLU A 164 -13.47 9.54 -13.42
CA GLU A 164 -14.89 9.80 -13.59
C GLU A 164 -15.17 11.27 -13.94
N ILE A 165 -14.46 12.22 -13.33
CA ILE A 165 -14.56 13.65 -13.70
C ILE A 165 -14.15 13.84 -15.17
N ALA A 166 -13.07 13.18 -15.62
CA ALA A 166 -12.65 13.24 -17.03
C ALA A 166 -13.75 12.72 -17.96
N ARG A 167 -14.38 11.59 -17.63
CA ARG A 167 -15.52 11.03 -18.38
C ARG A 167 -16.70 12.01 -18.46
N LEU A 168 -17.09 12.63 -17.35
CA LEU A 168 -18.20 13.58 -17.27
C LEU A 168 -17.94 14.82 -18.15
N PHE A 169 -16.76 15.42 -18.02
CA PHE A 169 -16.39 16.58 -18.82
C PHE A 169 -16.17 16.25 -20.29
N SER A 170 -15.69 15.05 -20.62
CA SER A 170 -15.62 14.58 -22.00
C SER A 170 -16.99 14.58 -22.67
N ALA A 171 -17.98 13.99 -22.00
CA ALA A 171 -19.36 13.99 -22.48
C ALA A 171 -19.92 15.41 -22.62
N LEU A 172 -19.65 16.29 -21.65
CA LEU A 172 -20.10 17.68 -21.67
C LEU A 172 -19.42 18.52 -22.77
N TYR A 173 -18.14 18.30 -23.04
CA TYR A 173 -17.34 19.06 -24.01
C TYR A 173 -17.44 18.48 -25.44
N SER A 174 -18.03 17.29 -25.59
CA SER A 174 -18.26 16.65 -26.89
C SER A 174 -19.10 17.53 -27.83
N ASN A 175 -20.11 18.22 -27.28
CA ASN A 175 -20.98 19.11 -28.04
C ASN A 175 -20.40 20.54 -28.05
N PRO A 176 -20.16 21.13 -29.25
CA PRO A 176 -19.64 22.50 -29.35
C PRO A 176 -20.48 23.57 -28.65
N LYS A 177 -21.80 23.34 -28.50
CA LYS A 177 -22.70 24.29 -27.83
C LYS A 177 -22.54 24.33 -26.32
N THR A 178 -22.16 23.19 -25.73
CA THR A 178 -21.96 23.05 -24.29
C THR A 178 -20.50 23.18 -23.90
N ARG A 179 -19.56 23.17 -24.85
CA ARG A 179 -18.13 23.32 -24.57
C ARG A 179 -17.82 24.66 -23.90
N GLY A 180 -17.22 24.61 -22.71
CA GLY A 180 -16.88 25.78 -21.90
C GLY A 180 -15.67 26.56 -22.40
N ARG A 181 -15.41 27.74 -21.80
CA ARG A 181 -14.29 28.63 -22.14
C ARG A 181 -13.00 28.35 -21.34
N TYR A 182 -12.87 27.17 -20.78
CA TYR A 182 -11.69 26.73 -20.03
C TYR A 182 -11.10 25.48 -20.68
N ASN A 183 -9.79 25.37 -20.66
CA ASN A 183 -9.12 24.10 -20.92
C ASN A 183 -9.11 23.28 -19.63
N LEU A 184 -9.33 21.98 -19.74
CA LEU A 184 -9.21 21.06 -18.62
C LEU A 184 -7.96 20.20 -18.81
N LEU A 185 -7.10 20.23 -17.81
CA LEU A 185 -5.86 19.47 -17.77
C LEU A 185 -5.99 18.40 -16.69
N PHE A 186 -5.98 17.13 -17.10
CA PHE A 186 -6.02 15.99 -16.19
C PHE A 186 -4.61 15.45 -15.99
N GLY A 187 -4.16 15.34 -14.73
CA GLY A 187 -2.84 14.84 -14.39
C GLY A 187 -2.90 13.64 -13.45
N LEU A 188 -2.42 12.49 -13.88
CA LEU A 188 -2.15 11.34 -13.02
C LEU A 188 -0.64 11.27 -12.77
N THR A 189 -0.25 11.61 -11.55
CA THR A 189 1.16 11.77 -11.19
C THR A 189 1.68 10.57 -10.41
N SER A 190 2.96 10.28 -10.64
CA SER A 190 3.73 9.33 -9.86
C SER A 190 4.61 10.08 -8.85
N GLY A 191 5.25 9.38 -7.93
CA GLY A 191 6.12 9.95 -6.91
C GLY A 191 5.42 10.54 -5.68
N GLY A 192 4.11 10.31 -5.47
CA GLY A 192 3.33 10.90 -4.37
C GLY A 192 3.95 10.73 -2.99
N PRO A 193 4.17 9.49 -2.51
CA PRO A 193 4.81 9.22 -1.21
C PRO A 193 6.24 9.79 -1.08
N TYR A 194 6.87 10.10 -2.20
CA TYR A 194 8.24 10.60 -2.30
C TYR A 194 8.26 12.12 -2.51
N ASN A 195 7.53 12.86 -1.67
CA ASN A 195 7.33 14.31 -1.77
C ASN A 195 6.72 14.76 -3.11
N TYR A 196 5.85 13.96 -3.72
CA TYR A 196 5.22 14.28 -5.02
C TYR A 196 6.26 14.63 -6.11
N ASN A 197 7.36 13.85 -6.16
CA ASN A 197 8.46 14.13 -7.08
C ASN A 197 8.01 14.07 -8.56
N GLY A 198 7.08 13.19 -8.94
CA GLY A 198 6.56 13.18 -10.30
C GLY A 198 5.75 14.42 -10.63
N THR A 199 4.90 14.91 -9.73
CA THR A 199 4.22 16.22 -9.88
C THR A 199 5.23 17.34 -10.04
N GLN A 200 6.31 17.34 -9.25
CA GLN A 200 7.37 18.35 -9.37
C GLN A 200 8.05 18.32 -10.74
N LYS A 201 8.38 17.14 -11.27
CA LYS A 201 9.03 17.00 -12.58
C LYS A 201 8.07 17.34 -13.72
N TRP A 202 6.82 16.91 -13.62
CA TRP A 202 5.76 17.24 -14.56
C TRP A 202 5.52 18.75 -14.65
N LEU A 203 5.43 19.46 -13.53
CA LEU A 203 5.26 20.92 -13.56
C LEU A 203 6.51 21.67 -14.06
N ARG A 204 7.69 21.07 -13.96
CA ARG A 204 8.93 21.64 -14.51
C ARG A 204 9.05 21.44 -16.02
N SER A 205 8.44 20.39 -16.57
CA SER A 205 8.41 20.15 -18.01
C SER A 205 7.49 21.13 -18.75
N PHE A 206 6.61 21.83 -18.03
CA PHE A 206 5.75 22.87 -18.60
C PHE A 206 6.52 24.13 -18.97
N ASP A 207 6.23 24.62 -20.19
CA ASP A 207 6.62 25.95 -20.63
C ASP A 207 6.03 27.02 -19.70
N GLN A 208 6.75 28.14 -19.58
CA GLN A 208 6.31 29.26 -18.73
C GLN A 208 4.90 29.76 -19.08
N ARG A 209 4.61 29.86 -20.39
CA ARG A 209 3.31 30.27 -20.91
C ARG A 209 2.17 29.33 -20.49
N LEU A 210 2.41 28.01 -20.48
CA LEU A 210 1.41 27.04 -20.02
C LEU A 210 1.18 27.19 -18.52
N ARG A 211 2.25 27.33 -17.71
CA ARG A 211 2.13 27.52 -16.27
C ARG A 211 1.35 28.78 -15.89
N GLU A 212 1.59 29.87 -16.61
CA GLU A 212 0.88 31.14 -16.40
C GLU A 212 -0.58 31.07 -16.86
N SER A 213 -0.92 30.18 -17.80
CA SER A 213 -2.30 29.95 -18.22
C SER A 213 -3.12 29.07 -17.25
N ILE A 214 -2.49 28.43 -16.26
CA ILE A 214 -3.20 27.64 -15.24
C ILE A 214 -3.68 28.60 -14.16
N ASP A 215 -4.99 28.86 -14.12
CA ASP A 215 -5.61 29.71 -13.10
C ASP A 215 -5.50 29.06 -11.72
N TYR A 216 -5.90 27.79 -11.63
CA TYR A 216 -5.72 26.97 -10.45
C TYR A 216 -5.71 25.46 -10.73
N ALA A 217 -5.19 24.70 -9.77
CA ALA A 217 -5.21 23.25 -9.76
C ALA A 217 -5.98 22.69 -8.54
N ILE A 218 -6.75 21.63 -8.75
CA ILE A 218 -7.40 20.85 -7.70
C ILE A 218 -6.74 19.48 -7.64
N CYS A 219 -6.13 19.16 -6.50
CA CYS A 219 -5.53 17.86 -6.25
C CYS A 219 -6.51 16.99 -5.44
N LEU A 220 -6.76 15.75 -5.87
CA LEU A 220 -7.69 14.83 -5.21
C LEU A 220 -6.91 13.78 -4.40
N ASN A 221 -7.21 13.66 -3.10
CA ASN A 221 -6.52 12.72 -2.22
C ASN A 221 -7.46 12.17 -1.14
N SER A 222 -7.57 10.84 -0.98
CA SER A 222 -8.39 10.20 0.07
C SER A 222 -9.80 10.80 0.18
N VAL A 223 -10.63 10.57 -0.84
CA VAL A 223 -12.00 11.10 -0.99
C VAL A 223 -13.07 10.01 -0.94
N GLY A 224 -12.70 8.80 -0.50
CA GLY A 224 -13.52 7.61 -0.55
C GLY A 224 -13.91 7.05 0.81
N SER A 225 -13.56 7.69 1.93
CA SER A 225 -13.91 7.20 3.26
C SER A 225 -15.35 7.63 3.63
N LEU A 226 -15.88 7.07 4.72
CA LEU A 226 -17.30 7.19 5.11
C LEU A 226 -17.67 8.56 5.71
N GLY A 227 -16.74 9.53 5.72
CA GLY A 227 -16.96 10.86 6.28
C GLY A 227 -17.90 11.72 5.44
N ASN A 228 -18.64 12.61 6.11
CA ASN A 228 -19.40 13.69 5.44
C ASN A 228 -18.63 15.02 5.45
N GLU A 229 -17.39 15.00 5.94
CA GLU A 229 -16.52 16.17 6.07
C GLU A 229 -15.35 16.05 5.09
N LEU A 230 -15.21 17.06 4.24
CA LEU A 230 -14.08 17.22 3.35
C LEU A 230 -13.32 18.49 3.73
N HIS A 231 -12.01 18.47 3.54
CA HIS A 231 -11.14 19.59 3.82
C HIS A 231 -10.41 20.03 2.56
N LEU A 232 -10.48 21.33 2.29
CA LEU A 232 -9.72 21.99 1.25
C LEU A 232 -8.43 22.53 1.86
N HIS A 233 -7.32 21.87 1.59
CA HIS A 233 -5.98 22.27 2.05
C HIS A 233 -5.36 23.23 1.05
N VAL A 234 -4.92 24.39 1.54
CA VAL A 234 -4.35 25.45 0.71
C VAL A 234 -3.05 25.98 1.31
N SER A 235 -2.12 26.29 0.41
CA SER A 235 -0.81 26.87 0.76
C SER A 235 -0.75 28.39 0.62
N LYS A 236 -1.54 28.93 -0.30
CA LYS A 236 -1.69 30.38 -0.50
C LYS A 236 -2.68 30.94 0.52
N PRO A 237 -2.52 32.22 0.90
CA PRO A 237 -3.43 32.91 1.81
C PRO A 237 -4.90 32.78 1.37
N PRO A 238 -5.85 32.61 2.30
CA PRO A 238 -7.27 32.54 2.00
C PRO A 238 -7.82 33.86 1.46
N GLU A 239 -7.06 34.96 1.51
CA GLU A 239 -7.40 36.24 0.87
C GLU A 239 -7.22 36.21 -0.66
N ASN A 240 -6.60 35.16 -1.22
CA ASN A 240 -6.44 35.03 -2.66
C ASN A 240 -7.81 34.80 -3.34
N ALA A 241 -8.12 35.61 -4.36
CA ALA A 241 -9.41 35.55 -5.07
C ALA A 241 -9.74 34.16 -5.62
N TYR A 242 -8.78 33.45 -6.20
CA TYR A 242 -9.00 32.10 -6.74
C TYR A 242 -9.31 31.09 -5.63
N ILE A 243 -8.64 31.18 -4.47
CA ILE A 243 -8.91 30.30 -3.34
C ILE A 243 -10.30 30.56 -2.76
N GLN A 244 -10.70 31.83 -2.64
CA GLN A 244 -12.05 32.18 -2.21
C GLN A 244 -13.10 31.65 -3.18
N GLN A 245 -12.85 31.80 -4.48
CA GLN A 245 -13.74 31.31 -5.53
C GLN A 245 -13.89 29.79 -5.48
N ILE A 246 -12.79 29.04 -5.36
CA ILE A 246 -12.81 27.59 -5.19
C ILE A 246 -13.60 27.23 -3.93
N PHE A 247 -13.25 27.82 -2.79
CA PHE A 247 -13.89 27.47 -1.52
C PHE A 247 -15.39 27.76 -1.53
N GLN A 248 -15.82 28.94 -2.00
CA GLN A 248 -17.23 29.30 -2.09
C GLN A 248 -18.00 28.39 -3.06
N GLY A 249 -17.42 28.06 -4.22
CA GLY A 249 -18.00 27.15 -5.20
C GLY A 249 -18.19 25.73 -4.63
N PHE A 250 -17.22 25.26 -3.85
CA PHE A 250 -17.30 23.97 -3.17
C PHE A 250 -18.30 24.00 -2.00
N SER A 251 -18.27 25.02 -1.14
CA SER A 251 -19.20 25.13 -0.01
C SER A 251 -20.65 25.20 -0.47
N THR A 252 -20.95 25.94 -1.54
CA THR A 252 -22.32 26.06 -2.06
C THR A 252 -22.86 24.72 -2.55
N VAL A 253 -22.07 23.98 -3.33
CA VAL A 253 -22.46 22.66 -3.83
C VAL A 253 -22.49 21.63 -2.68
N ALA A 254 -21.59 21.75 -1.72
CA ALA A 254 -21.55 20.86 -0.55
C ALA A 254 -22.82 21.00 0.29
N GLU A 255 -23.32 22.22 0.53
CA GLU A 255 -24.59 22.47 1.22
C GLU A 255 -25.77 21.74 0.55
N GLU A 256 -25.83 21.76 -0.79
CA GLU A 256 -26.88 21.08 -1.56
C GLU A 256 -26.77 19.55 -1.47
N LEU A 257 -25.54 19.03 -1.40
CA LEU A 257 -25.26 17.60 -1.26
C LEU A 257 -25.30 17.10 0.20
N GLY A 258 -25.53 17.99 1.18
CA GLY A 258 -25.50 17.66 2.61
C GLY A 258 -24.10 17.32 3.14
N LEU A 259 -23.06 17.86 2.52
CA LEU A 259 -21.65 17.70 2.89
C LEU A 259 -21.12 18.96 3.58
N GLN A 260 -20.07 18.80 4.38
CA GLN A 260 -19.36 19.93 4.97
C GLN A 260 -17.97 20.05 4.36
N VAL A 261 -17.64 21.22 3.81
CA VAL A 261 -16.30 21.52 3.28
C VAL A 261 -15.62 22.58 4.15
N GLY A 262 -14.53 22.21 4.80
CA GLY A 262 -13.72 23.10 5.64
C GLY A 262 -12.47 23.60 4.94
N LEU A 263 -12.10 24.87 5.11
CA LEU A 263 -10.84 25.43 4.59
C LEU A 263 -9.71 25.25 5.61
N LYS A 264 -8.59 24.67 5.19
CA LYS A 264 -7.37 24.50 5.99
C LYS A 264 -6.20 25.20 5.30
N HIS A 265 -5.73 26.31 5.89
CA HIS A 265 -4.58 27.03 5.36
C HIS A 265 -3.30 26.68 6.12
N LYS A 266 -2.24 26.33 5.38
CA LYS A 266 -0.90 26.11 5.91
C LYS A 266 0.14 26.74 4.99
N LYS A 267 0.84 27.76 5.48
CA LYS A 267 1.92 28.40 4.73
C LYS A 267 3.08 27.41 4.49
N ILE A 268 3.51 27.29 3.24
CA ILE A 268 4.66 26.44 2.88
C ILE A 268 5.98 27.05 3.35
N ASN A 269 6.87 26.18 3.82
CA ASN A 269 8.26 26.53 4.06
C ASN A 269 9.12 26.05 2.88
N ILE A 270 9.57 26.98 2.03
CA ILE A 270 10.34 26.67 0.81
C ILE A 270 11.69 26.02 1.14
N SER A 271 12.28 26.29 2.31
CA SER A 271 13.54 25.68 2.71
C SER A 271 13.40 24.22 3.15
N ASN A 272 12.19 23.77 3.50
CA ASN A 272 11.95 22.39 3.87
C ASN A 272 11.83 21.54 2.59
N PRO A 273 12.68 20.53 2.36
CA PRO A 273 12.53 19.66 1.20
C PRO A 273 11.25 18.81 1.23
N ARG A 274 10.70 18.54 2.43
CA ARG A 274 9.48 17.75 2.62
C ARG A 274 8.26 18.45 2.02
N VAL A 275 7.45 17.66 1.31
CA VAL A 275 6.15 18.08 0.80
C VAL A 275 5.09 17.07 1.25
N ALA A 276 4.12 17.54 2.04
CA ALA A 276 3.08 16.66 2.59
C ALA A 276 1.85 16.58 1.67
N TRP A 277 1.56 17.66 0.92
CA TRP A 277 0.44 17.72 -0.01
C TRP A 277 0.88 18.05 -1.42
N GLU A 278 0.18 17.50 -2.41
CA GLU A 278 0.49 17.71 -3.82
C GLU A 278 0.46 19.20 -4.22
N HIS A 279 -0.53 19.96 -3.72
CA HIS A 279 -0.68 21.39 -4.03
C HIS A 279 0.50 22.27 -3.56
N GLU A 280 1.33 21.79 -2.63
CA GLU A 280 2.53 22.51 -2.21
C GLU A 280 3.58 22.56 -3.35
N GLN A 281 3.65 21.54 -4.23
CA GLN A 281 4.54 21.55 -5.40
C GLN A 281 4.14 22.64 -6.39
N PHE A 282 2.84 22.81 -6.64
CA PHE A 282 2.30 23.92 -7.44
C PHE A 282 2.64 25.27 -6.84
N SER A 283 2.48 25.40 -5.53
CA SER A 283 2.74 26.64 -4.80
C SER A 283 4.23 27.05 -4.86
N ARG A 284 5.16 26.08 -4.87
CA ARG A 284 6.60 26.32 -5.10
C ARG A 284 6.90 26.91 -6.48
N LEU A 285 6.07 26.60 -7.47
CA LEU A 285 6.14 27.12 -8.84
C LEU A 285 5.18 28.29 -9.09
N ARG A 286 4.65 28.90 -8.02
CA ARG A 286 3.74 30.06 -8.02
C ARG A 286 2.35 29.81 -8.64
N VAL A 287 2.02 28.57 -9.00
CA VAL A 287 0.68 28.19 -9.46
C VAL A 287 -0.26 28.10 -8.25
N THR A 288 -1.50 28.56 -8.39
CA THR A 288 -2.51 28.42 -7.33
C THR A 288 -3.03 26.99 -7.32
N ALA A 289 -3.06 26.34 -6.16
CA ALA A 289 -3.58 24.98 -6.06
C ALA A 289 -4.16 24.70 -4.68
N ALA A 290 -5.09 23.75 -4.64
CA ALA A 290 -5.71 23.25 -3.42
C ALA A 290 -5.80 21.72 -3.46
N THR A 291 -5.63 21.05 -2.32
CA THR A 291 -5.89 19.61 -2.20
C THR A 291 -7.21 19.39 -1.49
N LEU A 292 -8.13 18.64 -2.11
CA LEU A 292 -9.34 18.15 -1.49
C LEU A 292 -9.07 16.79 -0.85
N SER A 293 -9.29 16.68 0.46
CA SER A 293 -9.09 15.42 1.19
C SER A 293 -9.96 15.33 2.43
N GLU A 294 -10.30 14.12 2.85
CA GLU A 294 -10.96 13.86 4.14
C GLU A 294 -10.01 14.02 5.34
N LEU A 295 -8.68 13.99 5.12
CA LEU A 295 -7.73 14.15 6.21
C LEU A 295 -7.77 15.58 6.77
N SER A 296 -7.92 15.70 8.09
CA SER A 296 -8.01 17.01 8.76
C SER A 296 -6.66 17.72 8.90
N ALA A 297 -5.56 16.97 8.83
CA ALA A 297 -4.19 17.47 8.94
C ALA A 297 -3.30 16.80 7.88
N ALA A 298 -2.16 17.45 7.60
CA ALA A 298 -1.16 16.92 6.68
C ALA A 298 -0.55 15.63 7.26
N PRO A 299 -0.48 14.53 6.48
CA PRO A 299 0.12 13.28 6.96
C PRO A 299 1.63 13.44 7.23
N GLU A 300 2.16 12.63 8.15
CA GLU A 300 3.60 12.46 8.37
C GLU A 300 4.28 11.69 7.22
N LEU A 301 5.61 11.51 7.29
CA LEU A 301 6.36 10.92 6.18
C LEU A 301 5.95 9.46 5.99
N LEU A 302 5.44 9.15 4.79
CA LEU A 302 4.95 7.82 4.42
C LEU A 302 3.70 7.39 5.21
N GLU A 303 3.12 8.31 5.99
CA GLU A 303 1.83 8.11 6.62
C GLU A 303 0.72 8.26 5.57
N SER A 304 -0.30 7.40 5.66
CA SER A 304 -1.49 7.39 4.80
C SER A 304 -1.17 7.31 3.31
N THR A 305 -0.16 6.52 2.94
CA THR A 305 0.27 6.33 1.55
C THR A 305 -0.04 4.93 1.00
N GLY A 306 -1.06 4.24 1.55
CA GLY A 306 -1.38 2.87 1.18
C GLY A 306 -0.83 1.82 2.15
N HIS A 307 -1.11 2.04 3.43
CA HIS A 307 -0.87 1.06 4.49
C HIS A 307 -1.53 -0.30 4.19
N LEU A 308 -1.02 -1.39 4.77
CA LEU A 308 -1.59 -2.74 4.60
C LEU A 308 -3.07 -2.84 5.02
N ALA A 309 -3.55 -1.93 5.88
CA ALA A 309 -4.94 -1.87 6.29
C ALA A 309 -5.84 -1.15 5.27
N ASP A 310 -5.27 -0.36 4.35
CA ASP A 310 -6.01 0.44 3.38
C ASP A 310 -6.45 -0.42 2.18
N ASN A 311 -7.59 -1.09 2.40
CA ASN A 311 -8.20 -2.05 1.49
C ASN A 311 -9.60 -1.61 1.04
N ARG A 312 -10.15 -2.33 0.07
CA ARG A 312 -11.46 -2.09 -0.53
C ARG A 312 -12.61 -1.87 0.46
N HIS A 313 -12.58 -2.52 1.61
CA HIS A 313 -13.63 -2.45 2.64
C HIS A 313 -13.72 -1.10 3.36
N PHE A 314 -12.66 -0.31 3.37
CA PHE A 314 -12.65 1.02 3.99
C PHE A 314 -13.17 2.12 3.05
N VAL A 315 -13.33 1.79 1.77
CA VAL A 315 -13.78 2.72 0.75
C VAL A 315 -15.26 2.52 0.45
N SER A 316 -16.02 3.62 0.58
CA SER A 316 -17.42 3.70 0.25
C SER A 316 -17.60 4.25 -1.17
N GLU A 317 -18.23 3.46 -2.03
CA GLU A 317 -18.60 3.91 -3.40
C GLU A 317 -19.48 5.16 -3.35
N ALA A 318 -20.42 5.21 -2.41
CA ALA A 318 -21.34 6.33 -2.25
C ALA A 318 -20.61 7.63 -1.84
N SER A 319 -19.48 7.51 -1.12
CA SER A 319 -18.64 8.65 -0.77
C SER A 319 -17.90 9.18 -1.98
N ILE A 320 -17.30 8.30 -2.78
CA ILE A 320 -16.63 8.70 -4.03
C ILE A 320 -17.62 9.36 -4.99
N ILE A 321 -18.82 8.79 -5.17
CA ILE A 321 -19.86 9.39 -6.02
C ILE A 321 -20.20 10.81 -5.56
N ARG A 322 -20.37 11.01 -4.25
CA ARG A 322 -20.65 12.33 -3.66
C ARG A 322 -19.48 13.31 -3.87
N SER A 323 -18.24 12.86 -3.65
CA SER A 323 -17.03 13.65 -3.84
C SER A 323 -16.82 14.04 -5.31
N VAL A 324 -17.05 13.11 -6.24
CA VAL A 324 -17.02 13.36 -7.69
C VAL A 324 -18.08 14.38 -8.07
N LYS A 325 -19.33 14.20 -7.60
CA LYS A 325 -20.43 15.12 -7.90
C LYS A 325 -20.13 16.53 -7.36
N LEU A 326 -19.59 16.62 -6.15
CA LEU A 326 -19.13 17.89 -5.56
C LEU A 326 -18.11 18.58 -6.47
N VAL A 327 -17.02 17.89 -6.83
CA VAL A 327 -15.94 18.48 -7.65
C VAL A 327 -16.44 18.84 -9.05
N ALA A 328 -17.16 17.93 -9.71
CA ALA A 328 -17.63 18.13 -11.08
C ALA A 328 -18.62 19.29 -11.16
N GLU A 329 -19.61 19.34 -10.26
CA GLU A 329 -20.63 20.40 -10.25
C GLU A 329 -20.01 21.75 -9.87
N SER A 330 -19.12 21.81 -8.88
CA SER A 330 -18.39 23.04 -8.53
C SER A 330 -17.55 23.56 -9.70
N LEU A 331 -16.88 22.67 -10.43
CA LEU A 331 -16.12 23.04 -11.62
C LEU A 331 -17.03 23.53 -12.75
N ALA A 332 -18.14 22.86 -13.02
CA ALA A 332 -19.05 23.27 -14.07
C ALA A 332 -19.70 24.62 -13.78
N ARG A 333 -20.15 24.86 -12.54
CA ARG A 333 -20.65 26.19 -12.11
C ARG A 333 -19.64 27.29 -12.32
N HIS A 334 -18.37 27.02 -12.02
CA HIS A 334 -17.28 27.96 -12.27
C HIS A 334 -17.04 28.21 -13.78
N ILE A 335 -17.03 27.16 -14.60
CA ILE A 335 -16.78 27.26 -16.05
C ILE A 335 -17.88 28.03 -16.78
N TYR A 336 -19.14 27.85 -16.37
CA TYR A 336 -20.31 28.49 -17.00
C TYR A 336 -20.81 29.75 -16.28
N ASN A 337 -20.10 30.21 -15.24
CA ASN A 337 -20.51 31.34 -14.39
C ASN A 337 -21.98 31.24 -13.92
N GLN A 338 -22.37 30.04 -13.47
CA GLN A 338 -23.71 29.80 -12.94
C GLN A 338 -23.70 29.92 -11.41
N GLU A 339 -24.19 31.05 -10.91
CA GLU A 339 -24.36 31.30 -9.46
C GLU A 339 -25.71 30.81 -8.91
N GLN A 340 -26.59 30.31 -9.78
CA GLN A 340 -27.94 29.91 -9.40
C GLN A 340 -27.94 28.53 -8.71
N LYS A 341 -28.34 28.49 -7.44
CA LYS A 341 -28.41 27.30 -6.56
C LYS A 341 -29.32 26.15 -7.05
N ASN A 342 -30.03 26.31 -8.17
CA ASN A 342 -31.07 25.37 -8.60
C ASN A 342 -30.74 24.62 -9.90
N ILE A 343 -29.58 24.86 -10.52
CA ILE A 343 -29.17 24.13 -11.71
C ILE A 343 -28.13 23.10 -11.27
N SER A 344 -28.47 21.82 -11.45
CA SER A 344 -27.52 20.72 -11.35
C SER A 344 -27.21 20.23 -12.77
N ILE A 345 -25.98 20.46 -13.21
CA ILE A 345 -25.53 20.08 -14.55
C ILE A 345 -25.38 18.56 -14.63
N PHE A 346 -24.88 17.95 -13.56
CA PHE A 346 -24.71 16.50 -13.44
C PHE A 346 -25.79 15.88 -12.53
N ALA A 347 -27.06 16.11 -12.87
CA ALA A 347 -28.19 15.54 -12.15
C ALA A 347 -28.27 14.01 -12.31
N ASP A 348 -28.77 13.31 -11.28
CA ASP A 348 -28.76 11.83 -11.21
C ASP A 348 -29.71 11.16 -12.23
N ASP A 349 -30.71 11.90 -12.70
CA ASP A 349 -31.69 11.49 -13.70
C ASP A 349 -31.28 11.88 -15.14
N SER A 350 -30.12 12.53 -15.30
CA SER A 350 -29.64 13.01 -16.59
C SER A 350 -28.70 12.01 -17.28
N SER A 351 -28.52 12.16 -18.59
CA SER A 351 -27.49 11.44 -19.36
C SER A 351 -26.05 11.75 -18.92
N LEU A 352 -25.87 12.83 -18.15
CA LEU A 352 -24.57 13.27 -17.61
C LEU A 352 -24.42 12.86 -16.13
N ALA A 353 -25.22 11.91 -15.64
CA ALA A 353 -25.08 11.41 -14.29
C ALA A 353 -23.73 10.71 -14.06
N VAL A 354 -23.26 10.76 -12.81
CA VAL A 354 -22.13 9.98 -12.31
C VAL A 354 -22.45 8.49 -12.49
N ASN A 355 -21.52 7.70 -13.01
CA ASN A 355 -21.71 6.28 -13.27
C ASN A 355 -21.16 5.42 -12.11
N PRO A 356 -22.01 4.81 -11.27
CA PRO A 356 -21.56 4.01 -10.14
C PRO A 356 -20.80 2.74 -10.56
N SER A 357 -21.20 2.13 -11.69
CA SER A 357 -20.56 0.91 -12.19
C SER A 357 -19.13 1.15 -12.66
N TYR A 358 -18.91 2.33 -13.27
CA TYR A 358 -17.58 2.78 -13.68
C TYR A 358 -16.66 2.97 -12.47
N ILE A 359 -17.13 3.73 -11.47
CA ILE A 359 -16.41 3.95 -10.21
C ILE A 359 -16.06 2.61 -9.54
N ARG A 360 -17.03 1.68 -9.45
CA ARG A 360 -16.81 0.36 -8.85
C ARG A 360 -15.72 -0.42 -9.60
N SER A 361 -15.77 -0.47 -10.92
CA SER A 361 -14.81 -1.23 -11.72
C SER A 361 -13.37 -0.75 -11.54
N TRP A 362 -13.15 0.56 -11.58
CA TRP A 362 -11.83 1.14 -11.34
C TRP A 362 -11.39 0.99 -9.89
N LEU A 363 -12.30 1.16 -8.94
CA LEU A 363 -11.99 0.97 -7.53
C LEU A 363 -11.58 -0.46 -7.22
N ASP A 364 -12.24 -1.46 -7.80
CA ASP A 364 -11.91 -2.88 -7.61
C ASP A 364 -10.55 -3.23 -8.24
N LEU A 365 -10.24 -2.72 -9.43
CA LEU A 365 -8.93 -2.86 -10.07
C LEU A 365 -7.81 -2.23 -9.22
N LEU A 366 -8.03 -0.99 -8.77
CA LEU A 366 -7.06 -0.24 -7.97
C LEU A 366 -6.88 -0.81 -6.55
N SER A 367 -7.89 -1.49 -6.01
CA SER A 367 -7.82 -2.14 -4.70
C SER A 367 -7.11 -3.49 -4.72
N THR A 368 -6.85 -4.05 -5.89
CA THR A 368 -6.15 -5.33 -6.06
C THR A 368 -4.75 -5.18 -6.66
N THR A 369 -4.43 -4.00 -7.18
CA THR A 369 -3.17 -3.74 -7.89
C THR A 369 -2.20 -2.94 -7.00
N PRO A 370 -1.10 -3.55 -6.51
CA PRO A 370 -0.07 -2.82 -5.79
C PRO A 370 0.70 -1.91 -6.76
N ARG A 371 0.97 -0.68 -6.34
CA ARG A 371 1.44 0.38 -7.26
C ARG A 371 2.48 1.28 -6.61
N VAL A 372 3.55 0.64 -6.13
CA VAL A 372 4.68 1.32 -5.52
C VAL A 372 5.69 1.71 -6.60
N ALA A 373 5.81 3.02 -6.86
CA ALA A 373 6.50 3.59 -8.03
C ALA A 373 7.82 2.91 -8.47
N PRO A 374 8.81 2.70 -7.57
CA PRO A 374 10.09 2.08 -7.92
C PRO A 374 10.00 0.68 -8.53
N PHE A 375 8.89 -0.02 -8.31
CA PHE A 375 8.65 -1.39 -8.78
C PHE A 375 7.72 -1.46 -9.99
N LEU A 376 7.17 -0.32 -10.43
CA LEU A 376 6.39 -0.23 -11.66
C LEU A 376 7.33 -0.17 -12.86
N SER A 377 7.12 -1.08 -13.80
CA SER A 377 7.89 -1.08 -15.05
C SER A 377 7.40 0.04 -15.99
N LYS A 378 8.24 0.48 -16.94
CA LYS A 378 7.82 1.48 -17.95
C LYS A 378 6.60 1.04 -18.77
N ASN A 379 6.45 -0.27 -18.97
CA ASN A 379 5.39 -0.87 -19.76
C ASN A 379 4.32 -1.53 -18.89
N ASP A 380 4.19 -1.11 -17.63
CA ASP A 380 3.28 -1.72 -16.68
C ASP A 380 1.83 -1.71 -17.20
N PRO A 381 1.10 -2.83 -17.09
CA PRO A 381 -0.30 -2.91 -17.51
C PRO A 381 -1.19 -1.83 -16.86
N LEU A 382 -0.92 -1.45 -15.61
CA LEU A 382 -1.70 -0.42 -14.91
C LEU A 382 -1.52 0.95 -15.57
N ILE A 383 -0.28 1.33 -15.88
CA ILE A 383 0.04 2.62 -16.52
C ILE A 383 -0.64 2.69 -17.89
N LYS A 384 -0.56 1.60 -18.67
CA LYS A 384 -1.23 1.50 -19.98
C LYS A 384 -2.75 1.55 -19.87
N ALA A 385 -3.33 0.93 -18.84
CA ALA A 385 -4.76 0.99 -18.59
C ALA A 385 -5.22 2.43 -18.28
N LEU A 386 -4.49 3.13 -17.41
CA LEU A 386 -4.77 4.53 -17.07
C LEU A 386 -4.57 5.48 -18.25
N GLU A 387 -3.51 5.27 -19.04
CA GLU A 387 -3.24 6.03 -20.27
C GLU A 387 -4.39 5.86 -21.27
N LYS A 388 -4.79 4.61 -21.53
CA LYS A 388 -5.88 4.30 -22.45
C LYS A 388 -7.20 4.93 -21.99
N GLU A 389 -7.50 4.80 -20.70
CA GLU A 389 -8.74 5.37 -20.14
C GLU A 389 -8.79 6.89 -20.29
N LEU A 390 -7.69 7.57 -19.99
CA LEU A 390 -7.63 9.02 -20.21
C LEU A 390 -7.71 9.38 -21.70
N ALA A 391 -7.16 8.55 -22.58
CA ALA A 391 -7.19 8.79 -24.03
C ALA A 391 -8.60 8.67 -24.61
N ASP A 392 -9.44 7.81 -24.03
CA ASP A 392 -10.84 7.68 -24.44
C ASP A 392 -11.68 8.92 -24.04
N HIS A 393 -11.28 9.66 -23.00
CA HIS A 393 -12.02 10.83 -22.48
C HIS A 393 -11.39 12.18 -22.81
N THR A 394 -10.15 12.24 -23.28
CA THR A 394 -9.43 13.50 -23.57
C THR A 394 -8.99 13.56 -25.03
N ALA A 395 -8.68 14.77 -25.52
CA ALA A 395 -8.31 14.95 -26.93
C ALA A 395 -6.86 14.54 -27.21
N GLU A 396 -5.96 14.78 -26.25
CA GLU A 396 -4.55 14.43 -26.34
C GLU A 396 -4.08 13.84 -25.02
N VAL A 397 -3.32 12.74 -25.08
CA VAL A 397 -2.68 12.12 -23.91
C VAL A 397 -1.17 12.04 -24.12
N ASN A 398 -0.43 12.39 -23.09
CA ASN A 398 1.03 12.31 -23.07
C ASN A 398 1.52 11.60 -21.81
N VAL A 399 2.45 10.67 -21.96
CA VAL A 399 3.08 9.94 -20.85
C VAL A 399 4.54 10.35 -20.73
N GLN A 400 4.88 11.00 -19.63
CA GLN A 400 6.24 11.42 -19.31
C GLN A 400 6.92 10.39 -18.41
N HIS A 401 8.05 9.86 -18.85
CA HIS A 401 8.86 8.92 -18.08
C HIS A 401 10.08 9.64 -17.52
N GLU A 402 10.20 9.63 -16.19
CA GLU A 402 11.26 10.32 -15.47
C GLU A 402 11.91 9.39 -14.45
N THR A 403 13.09 9.75 -13.96
CA THR A 403 13.71 9.01 -12.84
C THR A 403 13.22 9.57 -11.51
N LEU A 404 12.97 8.73 -10.51
CA LEU A 404 12.66 9.23 -9.16
C LEU A 404 13.94 9.79 -8.51
N ASP A 405 13.87 11.01 -8.00
CA ASP A 405 15.01 11.64 -7.33
C ASP A 405 15.26 11.03 -5.93
N GLY A 406 16.54 10.88 -5.58
CA GLY A 406 16.99 10.08 -4.44
C GLY A 406 16.72 10.71 -3.08
N MET A 407 15.59 10.36 -2.47
CA MET A 407 15.45 10.35 -1.00
C MET A 407 15.74 8.97 -0.39
N PHE A 408 15.39 7.91 -1.12
CA PHE A 408 15.52 6.53 -0.67
C PHE A 408 16.35 5.72 -1.66
N THR A 409 17.06 4.72 -1.14
CA THR A 409 17.69 3.69 -1.96
C THR A 409 16.79 2.46 -1.95
N PHE A 410 16.29 2.08 -3.13
CA PHE A 410 15.41 0.94 -3.27
C PHE A 410 16.20 -0.32 -3.61
N TYR A 411 15.71 -1.44 -3.12
CA TYR A 411 16.25 -2.76 -3.41
C TYR A 411 15.16 -3.58 -4.09
N ASP A 412 15.56 -4.40 -5.06
CA ASP A 412 14.71 -5.42 -5.65
C ASP A 412 14.53 -6.62 -4.70
N SER A 413 13.69 -7.59 -5.06
CA SER A 413 13.18 -8.68 -4.21
C SER A 413 12.05 -8.27 -3.24
N THR A 414 10.90 -7.89 -3.81
CA THR A 414 9.69 -7.51 -3.06
C THR A 414 8.81 -8.69 -2.63
N SER A 415 8.94 -9.85 -3.27
CA SER A 415 8.18 -11.07 -2.95
C SER A 415 9.07 -12.32 -3.00
N GLY A 416 8.66 -13.35 -2.27
CA GLY A 416 9.36 -14.63 -2.21
C GLY A 416 8.42 -15.75 -1.77
N LYS A 417 8.81 -17.00 -2.01
CA LYS A 417 8.04 -18.16 -1.55
C LYS A 417 8.53 -18.59 -0.19
N LEU A 418 7.62 -18.67 0.78
CA LEU A 418 7.89 -19.21 2.10
C LEU A 418 7.62 -20.72 2.09
N HIS A 419 8.66 -21.51 2.32
CA HIS A 419 8.54 -22.96 2.52
C HIS A 419 8.56 -23.27 4.01
N ILE A 420 7.51 -23.93 4.49
CA ILE A 420 7.39 -24.38 5.88
C ILE A 420 7.59 -25.90 5.89
N TYR A 421 8.67 -26.36 6.52
CA TYR A 421 8.98 -27.78 6.66
C TYR A 421 8.77 -28.21 8.10
N GLN A 422 8.09 -29.33 8.30
CA GLN A 422 8.06 -30.00 9.59
C GLN A 422 9.33 -30.86 9.72
N VAL A 423 10.16 -30.53 10.71
CA VAL A 423 11.40 -31.25 10.98
C VAL A 423 11.09 -32.46 11.84
N ALA A 424 11.52 -33.64 11.37
CA ALA A 424 11.43 -34.86 12.14
C ALA A 424 12.16 -34.70 13.49
N SER A 425 11.58 -35.24 14.55
CA SER A 425 12.19 -35.21 15.88
C SER A 425 13.44 -36.09 15.91
N VAL A 426 14.46 -35.69 16.67
CA VAL A 426 15.63 -36.55 16.99
C VAL A 426 15.21 -37.86 17.63
N THR A 427 14.02 -37.92 18.26
CA THR A 427 13.48 -39.18 18.79
C THR A 427 13.20 -40.22 17.70
N PHE A 428 12.85 -39.79 16.48
CA PHE A 428 12.69 -40.68 15.34
C PHE A 428 14.01 -41.35 14.98
N ASP A 429 15.09 -40.57 14.88
CA ASP A 429 16.42 -41.10 14.55
C ASP A 429 16.94 -42.03 15.65
N LEU A 430 16.70 -41.72 16.93
CA LEU A 430 17.04 -42.58 18.05
C LEU A 430 16.23 -43.89 18.05
N LEU A 431 14.94 -43.83 17.71
CA LEU A 431 14.10 -45.02 17.59
C LEU A 431 14.56 -45.88 16.42
N LEU A 432 14.87 -45.27 15.27
CA LEU A 432 15.41 -45.96 14.11
C LEU A 432 16.75 -46.64 14.45
N LEU A 433 17.63 -45.95 15.17
CA LEU A 433 18.89 -46.52 15.67
C LEU A 433 18.65 -47.72 16.60
N LEU A 434 17.66 -47.63 17.50
CA LEU A 434 17.31 -48.73 18.40
C LEU A 434 16.76 -49.94 17.63
N VAL A 435 15.90 -49.71 16.63
CA VAL A 435 15.35 -50.77 15.77
C VAL A 435 16.46 -51.44 14.96
N LEU A 436 17.32 -50.66 14.30
CA LEU A 436 18.47 -51.19 13.57
C LEU A 436 19.45 -51.94 14.48
N GLY A 437 19.74 -51.38 15.65
CA GLY A 437 20.63 -51.99 16.65
C GLY A 437 20.08 -53.32 17.16
N SER A 438 18.80 -53.36 17.53
CA SER A 438 18.15 -54.60 17.99
C SER A 438 18.06 -55.66 16.88
N TYR A 439 17.81 -55.24 15.64
CA TYR A 439 17.85 -56.14 14.48
C TYR A 439 19.24 -56.76 14.28
N LEU A 440 20.30 -55.95 14.32
CA LEU A 440 21.66 -56.45 14.18
C LEU A 440 22.07 -57.38 15.33
N ILE A 441 21.68 -57.06 16.57
CA ILE A 441 21.94 -57.91 17.74
C ILE A 441 21.22 -59.25 17.62
N THR A 442 19.96 -59.25 17.19
CA THR A 442 19.18 -60.48 17.02
C THR A 442 19.71 -61.33 15.86
N LEU A 443 20.05 -60.71 14.74
CA LEU A 443 20.68 -61.38 13.59
C LEU A 443 22.03 -62.00 13.99
N PHE A 444 22.89 -61.24 14.67
CA PHE A 444 24.17 -61.74 15.17
C PHE A 444 23.97 -62.92 16.12
N SER A 445 23.04 -62.81 17.07
CA SER A 445 22.75 -63.88 18.02
C SER A 445 22.24 -65.14 17.32
N PHE A 446 21.34 -64.99 16.33
CA PHE A 446 20.82 -66.12 15.54
C PHE A 446 21.91 -66.82 14.73
N LEU A 447 22.76 -66.07 14.03
CA LEU A 447 23.88 -66.61 13.26
C LEU A 447 24.92 -67.28 14.17
N PHE A 448 25.19 -66.70 15.34
CA PHE A 448 26.15 -67.25 16.27
C PHE A 448 25.64 -68.55 16.92
N ILE A 449 24.36 -68.60 17.33
CA ILE A 449 23.75 -69.81 17.88
C ILE A 449 23.74 -70.94 16.85
N THR A 450 23.40 -70.64 15.60
CA THR A 450 23.35 -71.66 14.52
C THR A 450 24.72 -72.20 14.14
N THR A 451 25.80 -71.42 14.29
CA THR A 451 27.15 -71.84 13.89
C THR A 451 28.04 -72.38 15.02
N ARG A 452 27.86 -71.90 16.26
CA ARG A 452 28.73 -72.23 17.41
C ARG A 452 28.00 -72.80 18.62
N GLY A 453 26.66 -72.83 18.61
CA GLY A 453 25.85 -73.33 19.73
C GLY A 453 25.58 -72.28 20.81
N LEU A 454 24.58 -72.57 21.65
CA LEU A 454 24.03 -71.60 22.62
C LEU A 454 25.00 -71.31 23.78
N ASP A 455 25.78 -72.31 24.21
CA ASP A 455 26.65 -72.23 25.39
C ASP A 455 27.82 -71.27 25.18
N ASP A 456 28.35 -71.20 23.96
CA ASP A 456 29.44 -70.28 23.60
C ASP A 456 28.99 -68.82 23.58
N LEU A 457 27.74 -68.53 23.20
CA LEU A 457 27.20 -67.17 23.24
C LEU A 457 27.05 -66.68 24.69
N ILE A 458 26.64 -67.56 25.60
CA ILE A 458 26.52 -67.26 27.04
C ILE A 458 27.92 -67.07 27.67
N SER A 459 28.93 -67.79 27.16
CA SER A 459 30.32 -67.65 27.64
C SER A 459 30.91 -66.26 27.35
N LEU A 460 30.50 -65.61 26.25
CA LEU A 460 30.95 -64.27 25.84
C LEU A 460 30.51 -63.16 26.81
N PHE A 461 29.37 -63.34 27.48
CA PHE A 461 28.83 -62.38 28.45
C PHE A 461 29.12 -62.74 29.91
N ARG A 462 29.73 -63.90 30.19
CA ARG A 462 30.18 -64.26 31.54
C ARG A 462 31.49 -63.53 31.85
N ARG A 463 31.52 -62.83 33.00
CA ARG A 463 32.77 -62.28 33.55
C ARG A 463 33.76 -63.44 33.75
N PRO A 464 35.03 -63.30 33.33
CA PRO A 464 36.03 -64.33 33.61
C PRO A 464 36.12 -64.54 35.13
N PRO A 465 36.22 -65.80 35.61
CA PRO A 465 36.31 -66.06 37.04
C PRO A 465 37.55 -65.36 37.60
N SER A 466 37.39 -64.69 38.74
CA SER A 466 38.48 -64.01 39.42
C SER A 466 39.57 -65.04 39.74
N ARG A 467 40.76 -64.81 39.17
CA ARG A 467 41.94 -65.63 39.39
C ARG A 467 42.29 -65.53 40.88
N LYS A 468 41.91 -66.53 41.68
CA LYS A 468 42.45 -66.68 43.04
C LYS A 468 43.97 -66.81 42.93
N VAL A 469 44.68 -65.80 43.38
CA VAL A 469 46.12 -65.87 43.63
C VAL A 469 46.32 -66.92 44.72
N LYS A 470 46.94 -68.05 44.39
CA LYS A 470 47.53 -68.92 45.40
C LYS A 470 48.76 -68.20 45.94
N ALA A 471 48.70 -67.80 47.21
CA ALA A 471 49.89 -67.46 47.98
C ALA A 471 50.45 -68.76 48.60
N ALA A 472 51.78 -68.81 48.63
CA ALA A 472 52.68 -69.90 49.04
C ALA A 472 52.85 -71.04 48.04
#